data_AF-A0A3D0KW27-F1
#
_entry.id   AF-A0A3D0KW27-F1
#
_cell.length_a   1.000
_cell.length_b   1.000
_cell.length_c   1.000
_cell.angle_alpha   90.00
_cell.angle_beta   90.00
_cell.angle_gamma   90.00
#
_symmetry.space_group_name_H-M   'P 1'
#
loop_
_entity.id
_entity.type
_entity.pdbx_description
1 polymer ?
#
loop_
_entity_poly.entity_id
_entity_poly.type
_entity_poly.pdbx_seq_one_letter_code
_entity_poly.pdbx_strand_id
1 'polypeptide(L)'
;HADMHPGNIFIAADGTLVPIDFGIMGHLDFADRLFLARLLTAMLDRDYDTVARLHADAGMLGEDVSLTQFAQSVRAVADPVMGKPLGEVSLGTVLGQIFQLSTRFSISVQPQYNLLQKTMMMAEGVARQLNPNADMWSLARPLAGDWMSEQAHVTRRIETFLEEALTLASRLPRIIAALESRDHETPPAPESNNAALAVALLALGIAVLGIFI
;
A
#
# COMPACT_ATOMS: atom_id res chain seq x y z
N HIS A 1 -13.55 -2.63 2.81
CA HIS A 1 -14.84 -2.87 3.48
C HIS A 1 -14.62 -2.75 4.97
N ALA A 2 -15.24 -1.77 5.60
CA ALA A 2 -14.86 -1.33 6.95
C ALA A 2 -15.72 -1.91 8.08
N ASP A 3 -16.72 -2.69 7.72
CA ASP A 3 -17.67 -3.31 8.64
C ASP A 3 -17.95 -4.77 8.26
N MET A 4 -16.89 -5.58 8.25
CA MET A 4 -16.94 -7.01 7.88
C MET A 4 -17.42 -7.89 9.05
N HIS A 5 -18.57 -7.57 9.64
CA HIS A 5 -19.17 -8.39 10.70
C HIS A 5 -19.96 -9.59 10.13
N PRO A 6 -20.26 -10.65 10.91
CA PRO A 6 -20.96 -11.84 10.42
C PRO A 6 -22.27 -11.58 9.68
N GLY A 7 -23.04 -10.56 10.07
CA GLY A 7 -24.27 -10.17 9.37
C GLY A 7 -24.08 -9.61 7.95
N ASN A 8 -22.86 -9.24 7.56
CA ASN A 8 -22.53 -8.59 6.28
C ASN A 8 -21.76 -9.51 5.33
N ILE A 9 -21.63 -10.80 5.65
CA ILE A 9 -20.91 -11.79 4.85
C ILE A 9 -21.75 -13.06 4.76
N PHE A 10 -22.06 -13.49 3.54
CA PHE A 10 -22.56 -14.84 3.30
C PHE A 10 -21.42 -15.79 2.91
N ILE A 11 -21.65 -17.08 3.12
CA ILE A 11 -20.77 -18.14 2.65
C ILE A 11 -21.53 -18.87 1.55
N ALA A 12 -21.01 -18.84 0.33
CA ALA A 12 -21.55 -19.60 -0.79
C ALA A 12 -21.32 -21.11 -0.57
N ALA A 13 -22.03 -21.94 -1.33
CA ALA A 13 -21.96 -23.40 -1.18
C ALA A 13 -20.55 -23.99 -1.40
N ASP A 14 -19.70 -23.27 -2.14
CA ASP A 14 -18.29 -23.63 -2.40
C ASP A 14 -17.31 -23.07 -1.36
N GLY A 15 -17.80 -22.36 -0.33
CA GLY A 15 -16.99 -21.73 0.70
C GLY A 15 -16.56 -20.29 0.41
N THR A 16 -16.96 -19.71 -0.74
CA THR A 16 -16.64 -18.33 -1.08
C THR A 16 -17.33 -17.35 -0.14
N LEU A 17 -16.58 -16.36 0.39
CA LEU A 17 -17.12 -15.27 1.18
C LEU A 17 -17.75 -14.20 0.28
N VAL A 18 -19.02 -13.88 0.50
CA VAL A 18 -19.79 -12.93 -0.29
C VAL A 18 -20.17 -11.74 0.60
N PRO A 19 -19.46 -10.60 0.51
CA PRO A 19 -19.82 -9.38 1.23
C PRO A 19 -21.07 -8.75 0.62
N ILE A 20 -21.98 -8.25 1.48
CA ILE A 20 -23.27 -7.69 1.04
C ILE A 20 -23.47 -6.21 1.39
N ASP A 21 -22.68 -5.63 2.30
CA ASP A 21 -22.89 -4.26 2.79
C ASP A 21 -21.69 -3.35 2.54
N PHE A 22 -21.81 -2.46 1.56
CA PHE A 22 -20.76 -1.50 1.22
C PHE A 22 -21.03 -0.10 1.80
N GLY A 23 -21.90 0.02 2.82
CA GLY A 23 -22.27 1.29 3.44
C GLY A 23 -21.10 2.01 4.14
N ILE A 24 -20.11 1.26 4.63
CA ILE A 24 -18.89 1.82 5.22
C ILE A 24 -17.67 1.33 4.44
N MET A 25 -17.08 2.24 3.67
CA MET A 25 -15.87 2.01 2.87
C MET A 25 -14.83 3.07 3.18
N GLY A 26 -13.62 2.63 3.50
CA GLY A 26 -12.44 3.49 3.60
C GLY A 26 -11.65 3.48 2.30
N HIS A 27 -10.91 4.55 2.06
CA HIS A 27 -9.93 4.63 0.98
C HIS A 27 -8.53 4.72 1.59
N LEU A 28 -7.60 3.96 1.03
CA LEU A 28 -6.17 4.04 1.35
C LEU A 28 -5.45 4.46 0.08
N ASP A 29 -4.67 5.52 0.16
CA ASP A 29 -3.90 5.98 -0.98
C ASP A 29 -2.72 5.01 -1.28
N PHE A 30 -1.91 5.33 -2.27
CA PHE A 30 -0.76 4.49 -2.59
C PHE A 30 0.29 4.46 -1.47
N ALA A 31 0.54 5.60 -0.81
CA ALA A 31 1.53 5.71 0.25
C ALA A 31 1.12 4.89 1.49
N ASP A 32 -0.16 4.97 1.87
CA ASP A 32 -0.75 4.17 2.94
C ASP A 32 -0.63 2.67 2.65
N ARG A 33 -0.99 2.25 1.44
CA ARG A 33 -0.91 0.83 1.04
C ARG A 33 0.53 0.32 1.06
N LEU A 34 1.47 1.09 0.55
CA LEU A 34 2.89 0.74 0.56
C LEU A 34 3.45 0.69 1.99
N PHE A 35 3.08 1.65 2.84
CA PHE A 35 3.45 1.66 4.25
C PHE A 35 2.94 0.39 4.95
N LEU A 36 1.66 0.05 4.79
CA LEU A 36 1.07 -1.14 5.41
C LEU A 36 1.69 -2.44 4.90
N ALA A 37 1.95 -2.56 3.59
CA ALA A 37 2.60 -3.72 3.01
C ALA A 37 4.03 -3.91 3.56
N ARG A 38 4.81 -2.83 3.65
CA ARG A 38 6.17 -2.85 4.23
C ARG A 38 6.14 -3.16 5.72
N LEU A 39 5.21 -2.56 6.46
CA LEU A 39 5.04 -2.78 7.90
C LEU A 39 4.68 -4.24 8.18
N LEU A 40 3.70 -4.79 7.48
CA LEU A 40 3.27 -6.17 7.64
C LEU A 40 4.41 -7.14 7.32
N THR A 41 5.12 -6.92 6.22
CA THR A 41 6.27 -7.74 5.82
C THR A 41 7.36 -7.71 6.89
N ALA A 42 7.74 -6.51 7.35
CA ALA A 42 8.75 -6.35 8.40
C ALA A 42 8.35 -7.02 9.72
N MET A 43 7.08 -6.94 10.11
CA MET A 43 6.55 -7.63 11.29
C MET A 43 6.65 -9.15 11.15
N LEU A 44 6.27 -9.71 10.00
CA LEU A 44 6.32 -11.14 9.71
C LEU A 44 7.75 -11.69 9.65
N ASP A 45 8.70 -10.88 9.17
CA ASP A 45 10.13 -11.20 9.11
C ASP A 45 10.87 -10.86 10.41
N ARG A 46 10.15 -10.34 11.42
CA ARG A 46 10.70 -9.91 12.71
C ARG A 46 11.80 -8.85 12.59
N ASP A 47 11.75 -8.05 11.52
CA ASP A 47 12.61 -6.88 11.30
C ASP A 47 12.02 -5.65 12.00
N TYR A 48 12.13 -5.64 13.33
CA TYR A 48 11.61 -4.56 14.16
C TYR A 48 12.34 -3.23 13.98
N ASP A 49 13.57 -3.25 13.45
CA ASP A 49 14.30 -2.03 13.12
C ASP A 49 13.67 -1.34 11.92
N THR A 50 13.24 -2.11 10.90
CA THR A 50 12.44 -1.58 9.79
C THR A 50 11.10 -1.08 10.28
N VAL A 51 10.43 -1.80 11.20
CA VAL A 51 9.17 -1.32 11.80
C VAL A 51 9.36 0.06 12.46
N ALA A 52 10.43 0.24 13.23
CA ALA A 52 10.72 1.52 13.87
C ALA A 52 10.97 2.64 12.86
N ARG A 53 11.78 2.38 11.83
CA ARG A 53 12.04 3.35 10.75
C ARG A 53 10.75 3.75 10.03
N LEU A 54 9.91 2.80 9.67
CA LEU A 54 8.63 3.06 9.00
C LEU A 54 7.74 4.00 9.83
N HIS A 55 7.63 3.78 11.15
CA HIS A 55 6.83 4.66 12.02
C HIS A 55 7.43 6.06 12.13
N ALA A 56 8.76 6.19 12.16
CA ALA A 56 9.43 7.49 12.15
C ALA A 56 9.23 8.23 10.81
N ASP A 57 9.44 7.55 9.69
CA ASP A 57 9.26 8.09 8.33
C ASP A 57 7.82 8.55 8.09
N ALA A 58 6.84 7.88 8.70
CA ALA A 58 5.43 8.23 8.67
C ALA A 58 5.05 9.38 9.62
N GLY A 59 6.02 9.98 10.33
CA GLY A 59 5.79 11.06 11.29
C GLY A 59 5.00 10.65 12.53
N MET A 60 4.97 9.35 12.85
CA MET A 60 4.23 8.83 14.01
C MET A 60 5.06 8.86 15.30
N LEU A 61 6.37 9.05 15.19
CA LEU A 61 7.31 9.17 16.31
C LEU A 61 7.90 10.58 16.34
N GLY A 62 8.10 11.13 17.54
CA GLY A 62 8.85 12.37 17.73
C GLY A 62 10.33 12.19 17.37
N GLU A 63 11.00 13.29 17.01
CA GLU A 63 12.43 13.29 16.66
C GLU A 63 13.34 12.86 17.84
N ASP A 64 12.86 13.00 19.07
CA ASP A 64 13.53 12.61 20.31
C ASP A 64 13.39 11.11 20.65
N VAL A 65 12.55 10.38 19.92
CA VAL A 65 12.31 8.96 20.17
C VAL A 65 13.46 8.09 19.67
N SER A 66 14.04 7.29 20.56
CA SER A 66 15.03 6.27 20.18
C SER A 66 14.39 5.12 19.39
N LEU A 67 14.73 5.01 18.10
CA LEU A 67 14.26 3.92 17.23
C LEU A 67 14.64 2.54 17.78
N THR A 68 15.83 2.39 18.36
CA THR A 68 16.25 1.12 18.97
C THR A 68 15.36 0.74 20.15
N GLN A 69 15.02 1.69 21.02
CA GLN A 69 14.13 1.41 22.16
C GLN A 69 12.71 1.10 21.70
N PHE A 70 12.23 1.80 20.68
CA PHE A 70 10.94 1.53 20.06
C PHE A 70 10.90 0.10 19.48
N ALA A 71 11.88 -0.26 18.64
CA ALA A 71 12.01 -1.59 18.04
C ALA A 71 12.02 -2.72 19.10
N GLN A 72 12.77 -2.54 20.19
CA GLN A 72 12.80 -3.51 21.29
C GLN A 72 11.45 -3.64 21.99
N SER A 73 10.74 -2.53 22.16
CA SER A 73 9.43 -2.52 22.81
C SER A 73 8.36 -3.17 21.91
N VAL A 74 8.42 -2.95 20.59
CA VAL A 74 7.59 -3.66 19.60
C VAL A 74 7.90 -5.16 19.63
N ARG A 75 9.18 -5.55 19.61
CA ARG A 75 9.60 -6.96 19.71
C ARG A 75 9.00 -7.65 20.93
N ALA A 76 9.06 -7.01 22.10
CA ALA A 76 8.54 -7.55 23.35
C ALA A 76 7.03 -7.83 23.33
N VAL A 77 6.28 -7.13 22.47
CA VAL A 77 4.83 -7.33 22.28
C VAL A 77 4.56 -8.35 21.16
N ALA A 78 5.34 -8.32 20.08
CA ALA A 78 5.12 -9.15 18.91
C ALA A 78 5.59 -10.61 19.09
N ASP A 79 6.80 -10.83 19.59
CA ASP A 79 7.39 -12.18 19.69
C ASP A 79 6.52 -13.18 20.50
N PRO A 80 5.89 -12.80 21.62
CA PRO A 80 5.06 -13.73 22.40
C PRO A 80 3.82 -14.26 21.68
N VAL A 81 3.36 -13.60 20.62
CA VAL A 81 2.15 -13.97 19.87
C VAL A 81 2.43 -14.52 18.47
N MET A 82 3.64 -14.30 17.95
CA MET A 82 4.07 -14.81 16.64
C MET A 82 4.09 -16.34 16.62
N GLY A 83 3.43 -16.93 15.62
CA GLY A 83 3.39 -18.38 15.42
C GLY A 83 2.49 -19.15 16.39
N LYS A 84 1.70 -18.46 17.21
CA LYS A 84 0.74 -19.10 18.12
C LYS A 84 -0.65 -19.19 17.49
N PRO A 85 -1.40 -20.28 17.78
CA PRO A 85 -2.80 -20.36 17.44
C PRO A 85 -3.60 -19.21 18.05
N LEU A 86 -4.61 -18.72 17.34
CA LEU A 86 -5.51 -17.67 17.82
C LEU A 86 -6.00 -17.97 19.24
N GLY A 87 -6.51 -19.18 19.48
CA GLY A 87 -7.08 -19.62 20.76
C GLY A 87 -6.13 -19.48 21.96
N GLU A 88 -4.82 -19.47 21.75
CA GLU A 88 -3.80 -19.35 22.80
C GLU A 88 -3.36 -17.89 23.05
N VAL A 89 -3.72 -16.98 22.15
CA VAL A 89 -3.38 -15.55 22.25
C VAL A 89 -4.55 -14.77 22.84
N SER A 90 -4.30 -14.10 23.97
CA SER A 90 -5.24 -13.14 24.57
C SER A 90 -5.22 -11.82 23.81
N LEU A 91 -6.24 -11.59 22.98
CA LEU A 91 -6.39 -10.34 22.24
C LEU A 91 -6.42 -9.12 23.17
N GLY A 92 -7.12 -9.21 24.30
CA GLY A 92 -7.17 -8.12 25.28
C GLY A 92 -5.80 -7.75 25.84
N THR A 93 -4.94 -8.75 26.08
CA THR A 93 -3.57 -8.53 26.54
C THR A 93 -2.74 -7.84 25.46
N VAL A 94 -2.82 -8.32 24.21
CA VAL A 94 -2.09 -7.73 23.07
C VAL A 94 -2.52 -6.29 22.83
N LEU A 95 -3.83 -6.02 22.80
CA LEU A 95 -4.36 -4.67 22.64
C LEU A 95 -3.88 -3.75 23.78
N GLY A 96 -3.92 -4.23 25.03
CA GLY A 96 -3.40 -3.49 26.17
C GLY A 96 -1.91 -3.14 26.02
N GLN A 97 -1.09 -4.08 25.55
CA GLN A 97 0.33 -3.85 25.29
C GLN A 97 0.55 -2.85 24.15
N ILE A 98 -0.23 -2.92 23.07
CA ILE A 98 -0.18 -1.94 21.97
C ILE A 98 -0.54 -0.54 22.46
N PHE A 99 -1.60 -0.40 23.28
CA PHE A 99 -1.96 0.89 23.88
C PHE A 99 -0.86 1.44 24.79
N GLN A 100 -0.24 0.58 25.61
CA GLN A 100 0.89 0.97 26.46
C GLN A 100 2.07 1.46 25.63
N LEU A 101 2.41 0.79 24.52
CA LEU A 101 3.44 1.25 23.59
C LEU A 101 3.07 2.61 22.99
N SER A 102 1.85 2.75 22.51
CA SER A 102 1.35 4.00 21.91
C SER A 102 1.47 5.17 22.88
N THR A 103 1.02 5.00 24.12
CA THR A 103 1.14 6.03 25.16
C THR A 103 2.60 6.30 25.53
N ARG A 104 3.43 5.26 25.69
CA ARG A 104 4.84 5.39 26.09
C ARG A 104 5.65 6.21 25.08
N PHE A 105 5.41 6.00 23.79
CA PHE A 105 6.15 6.66 22.71
C PHE A 105 5.39 7.83 22.10
N SER A 106 4.27 8.25 22.72
CA SER A 106 3.41 9.34 22.23
C SER A 106 3.07 9.20 20.75
N ILE A 107 2.72 7.98 20.32
CA ILE A 107 2.47 7.67 18.92
C ILE A 107 1.25 8.47 18.44
N SER A 108 1.45 9.33 17.45
CA SER A 108 0.36 10.03 16.79
C SER A 108 -0.35 9.07 15.83
N VAL A 109 -1.45 8.46 16.28
CA VAL A 109 -2.26 7.56 15.45
C VAL A 109 -2.98 8.37 14.38
N GLN A 110 -2.71 8.04 13.12
CA GLN A 110 -3.35 8.72 12.00
C GLN A 110 -4.82 8.26 11.85
N PRO A 111 -5.81 9.17 11.71
CA PRO A 111 -7.23 8.83 11.75
C PRO A 111 -7.69 7.80 10.70
N GLN A 112 -7.03 7.73 9.54
CA GLN A 112 -7.40 6.83 8.45
C GLN A 112 -7.22 5.35 8.79
N TYR A 113 -6.40 5.01 9.80
CA TYR A 113 -6.16 3.62 10.20
C TYR A 113 -7.14 3.12 11.26
N ASN A 114 -7.93 3.98 11.89
CA ASN A 114 -8.92 3.58 12.92
C ASN A 114 -9.94 2.58 12.37
N LEU A 115 -10.35 2.79 11.12
CA LEU A 115 -11.33 1.95 10.45
C LEU A 115 -10.76 0.57 10.11
N LEU A 116 -9.48 0.54 9.70
CA LEU A 116 -8.74 -0.69 9.45
C LEU A 116 -8.61 -1.52 10.74
N GLN A 117 -8.26 -0.86 11.86
CA GLN A 117 -8.17 -1.52 13.17
C GLN A 117 -9.50 -2.15 13.60
N LYS A 118 -10.61 -1.42 13.47
CA LYS A 118 -11.96 -1.97 13.76
C LYS A 118 -12.25 -3.21 12.91
N THR A 119 -11.93 -3.14 11.62
CA THR A 119 -12.15 -4.25 10.68
C THR A 119 -11.32 -5.47 11.04
N MET A 120 -10.04 -5.29 11.37
CA MET A 120 -9.15 -6.38 11.79
C MET A 120 -9.64 -7.05 13.08
N MET A 121 -10.11 -6.27 14.05
CA MET A 121 -10.65 -6.79 15.30
C MET A 121 -11.91 -7.64 15.08
N MET A 122 -12.79 -7.22 14.17
CA MET A 122 -13.96 -8.03 13.78
C MET A 122 -13.54 -9.31 13.07
N ALA A 123 -12.64 -9.21 12.09
CA ALA A 123 -12.16 -10.36 11.32
C ALA A 123 -11.51 -11.41 12.23
N GLU A 124 -10.69 -11.00 13.21
CA GLU A 124 -10.10 -11.91 14.18
C GLU A 124 -11.17 -12.58 15.06
N GLY A 125 -12.17 -11.81 15.53
CA GLY A 125 -13.26 -12.34 16.33
C GLY A 125 -14.02 -13.46 15.61
N VAL A 126 -14.30 -13.28 14.32
CA VAL A 126 -14.93 -14.29 13.47
C VAL A 126 -13.99 -15.47 13.21
N ALA A 127 -12.74 -15.21 12.82
CA ALA A 127 -11.77 -16.26 12.54
C ALA A 127 -11.54 -17.18 13.75
N ARG A 128 -11.50 -16.60 14.96
CA ARG A 128 -11.35 -17.34 16.22
C ARG A 128 -12.54 -18.25 16.53
N GLN A 129 -13.76 -17.82 16.19
CA GLN A 129 -14.97 -18.66 16.36
C GLN A 129 -14.99 -19.83 15.37
N LEU A 130 -14.48 -19.61 14.14
CA LEU A 130 -14.47 -20.61 13.08
C LEU A 130 -13.31 -21.62 13.22
N ASN A 131 -12.10 -21.14 13.50
CA ASN A 131 -10.92 -21.98 13.64
C ASN A 131 -9.96 -21.41 14.69
N PRO A 132 -10.12 -21.77 15.98
CA PRO A 132 -9.26 -21.29 17.06
C PRO A 132 -7.82 -21.79 16.94
N ASN A 133 -7.57 -22.85 16.17
CA ASN A 133 -6.25 -23.43 15.97
C ASN A 133 -5.48 -22.75 14.83
N ALA A 134 -6.09 -21.80 14.12
CA ALA A 134 -5.44 -21.07 13.04
C ALA A 134 -4.30 -20.19 13.58
N ASP A 135 -3.15 -20.25 12.90
CA ASP A 135 -2.07 -19.27 13.06
C ASP A 135 -2.22 -18.17 12.00
N MET A 136 -2.71 -17.01 12.43
CA MET A 136 -2.94 -15.87 11.54
C MET A 136 -1.65 -15.37 10.89
N TRP A 137 -0.51 -15.49 11.56
CA TRP A 137 0.76 -15.00 11.03
C TRP A 137 1.23 -15.86 9.86
N SER A 138 1.13 -17.18 10.00
CA SER A 138 1.43 -18.13 8.93
C SER A 138 0.49 -17.95 7.73
N LEU A 139 -0.80 -17.71 7.98
CA LEU A 139 -1.78 -17.43 6.92
C LEU A 139 -1.52 -16.10 6.20
N ALA A 140 -1.06 -15.08 6.92
CA ALA A 140 -0.79 -13.76 6.36
C ALA A 140 0.51 -13.69 5.53
N ARG A 141 1.49 -14.58 5.78
CA ARG A 141 2.80 -14.54 5.11
C ARG A 141 2.76 -14.56 3.58
N PRO A 142 2.08 -15.50 2.90
CA PRO A 142 1.98 -15.48 1.44
C PRO A 142 1.24 -14.22 0.95
N LEU A 143 0.15 -13.83 1.63
CA LEU A 143 -0.64 -12.65 1.27
C LEU A 143 0.18 -11.35 1.36
N ALA A 144 1.04 -11.21 2.37
CA ALA A 144 1.92 -10.07 2.51
C ALA A 144 3.00 -10.03 1.41
N GLY A 145 3.54 -11.19 1.04
CA GLY A 145 4.49 -11.30 -0.07
C GLY A 145 3.88 -10.88 -1.40
N ASP A 146 2.69 -11.39 -1.71
CA ASP A 146 1.95 -11.02 -2.92
C ASP A 146 1.62 -9.52 -2.92
N TRP A 147 1.10 -9.00 -1.81
CA TRP A 147 0.75 -7.58 -1.69
C TRP A 147 1.97 -6.66 -1.84
N MET A 148 3.11 -7.01 -1.22
CA MET A 148 4.35 -6.26 -1.37
C MET A 148 4.86 -6.29 -2.81
N SER A 149 4.74 -7.44 -3.49
CA SER A 149 5.12 -7.56 -4.90
C SER A 149 4.28 -6.65 -5.78
N GLU A 150 2.95 -6.62 -5.59
CA GLU A 150 2.03 -5.75 -6.31
C GLU A 150 2.41 -4.28 -6.18
N GLN A 151 2.68 -3.80 -4.96
CA GLN A 151 3.10 -2.42 -4.75
C GLN A 151 4.45 -2.12 -5.41
N ALA A 152 5.42 -3.06 -5.33
CA ALA A 152 6.73 -2.90 -5.95
C ALA A 152 6.69 -2.89 -7.49
N HIS A 153 5.72 -3.60 -8.10
CA HIS A 153 5.48 -3.56 -9.54
C HIS A 153 4.91 -2.21 -9.97
N VAL A 154 3.99 -1.64 -9.19
CA VAL A 154 3.44 -0.30 -9.45
C VAL A 154 4.53 0.76 -9.40
N THR A 155 5.40 0.76 -8.38
CA THR A 155 6.52 1.70 -8.28
C THR A 155 7.46 1.60 -9.48
N ARG A 156 7.87 0.38 -9.85
CA ARG A 156 8.75 0.16 -11.02
C ARG A 156 8.11 0.64 -12.33
N ARG A 157 6.80 0.44 -12.51
CA ARG A 157 6.10 0.89 -13.72
C ARG A 157 6.06 2.40 -13.84
N ILE A 158 5.92 3.12 -12.71
CA ILE A 158 5.98 4.58 -12.67
C ILE A 158 7.40 5.07 -13.01
N GLU A 159 8.43 4.46 -12.44
CA GLU A 159 9.83 4.80 -12.73
C GLU A 159 10.17 4.60 -14.21
N THR A 160 9.85 3.44 -14.77
CA THR A 160 10.09 3.15 -16.21
C THR A 160 9.35 4.15 -17.10
N PHE A 161 8.10 4.50 -16.78
CA PHE A 161 7.35 5.50 -17.53
C PHE A 161 8.01 6.88 -17.49
N LEU A 162 8.49 7.32 -16.32
CA LEU A 162 9.19 8.60 -16.18
C LEU A 162 10.49 8.63 -16.99
N GLU A 163 11.27 7.55 -16.96
CA GLU A 163 12.49 7.41 -17.77
C GLU A 163 12.18 7.46 -19.27
N GLU A 164 11.12 6.77 -19.72
CA GLU A 164 10.66 6.79 -21.11
C GLU A 164 10.18 8.18 -21.53
N ALA A 165 9.40 8.86 -20.68
CA ALA A 165 8.90 10.20 -20.92
C ALA A 165 10.03 11.22 -21.01
N LEU A 166 11.01 11.17 -20.10
CA LEU A 166 12.21 12.01 -20.13
C LEU A 166 13.06 11.73 -21.37
N THR A 167 13.20 10.46 -21.74
CA THR A 167 13.92 10.06 -22.95
C THR A 167 13.23 10.60 -24.19
N LEU A 168 11.90 10.51 -24.29
CA LEU A 168 11.13 11.07 -25.39
C LEU A 168 11.25 12.60 -25.42
N ALA A 169 11.15 13.26 -24.27
CA ALA A 169 11.31 14.71 -24.14
C ALA A 169 12.70 15.19 -24.59
N SER A 170 13.76 14.45 -24.27
CA SER A 170 15.12 14.74 -24.73
C SER A 170 15.30 14.57 -26.24
N ARG A 171 14.46 13.74 -26.89
CA ARG A 171 14.50 13.45 -28.33
C ARG A 171 13.57 14.35 -29.14
N LEU A 172 12.57 14.99 -28.51
CA LEU A 172 11.65 15.93 -29.16
C LEU A 172 12.37 17.01 -30.00
N PRO A 173 13.43 17.69 -29.51
CA PRO A 173 14.12 18.71 -30.31
C PRO A 173 14.72 18.15 -31.60
N ARG A 174 15.24 16.92 -31.57
CA ARG A 174 15.82 16.26 -32.75
C ARG A 174 14.74 15.83 -33.73
N ILE A 175 13.58 15.39 -33.24
CA ILE A 175 12.43 15.02 -34.08
C ILE A 175 11.88 16.27 -34.77
N ILE A 176 11.74 17.38 -34.04
CA ILE A 176 11.30 18.68 -34.59
C ILE A 176 12.29 19.17 -35.65
N ALA A 177 13.60 19.20 -35.34
CA ALA A 177 14.63 19.63 -36.29
C ALA A 177 14.69 18.73 -37.55
N ALA A 178 14.47 17.42 -37.40
CA ALA A 178 14.41 16.50 -38.53
C ALA A 178 13.17 16.74 -39.42
N LEU A 179 12.04 17.12 -38.84
CA LEU A 179 10.83 17.48 -39.58
C LEU A 179 10.99 18.83 -40.30
N GLU A 180 11.55 19.85 -39.63
CA GLU A 180 11.86 21.15 -40.25
C GLU A 180 12.84 21.02 -41.43
N SER A 181 13.79 20.10 -41.34
CA SER A 181 14.74 19.86 -42.44
C SER A 181 14.13 19.18 -43.68
N ARG A 182 12.97 18.53 -43.56
CA ARG A 182 12.24 17.94 -44.69
C ARG A 182 11.39 18.95 -45.46
N ASP A 183 11.08 20.11 -44.87
CA ASP A 183 10.30 21.18 -45.52
C ASP A 183 11.15 22.13 -46.40
N HIS A 184 12.46 21.89 -46.54
CA HIS A 184 13.35 22.73 -47.34
C HIS A 184 13.50 22.35 -48.83
N GLU A 185 12.70 21.41 -49.36
CA GLU A 185 12.46 21.27 -50.81
C GLU A 185 11.15 21.98 -51.27
N THR A 186 10.99 23.28 -50.96
CA THR A 186 10.09 24.37 -51.51
C THR A 186 8.52 24.20 -51.68
N PRO A 187 7.70 25.28 -51.46
CA PRO A 187 6.33 25.26 -50.84
C PRO A 187 5.14 25.71 -51.79
N PRO A 188 3.82 25.70 -51.41
CA PRO A 188 3.11 26.53 -50.37
C PRO A 188 2.10 25.72 -49.49
N ALA A 189 1.48 26.12 -48.38
CA ALA A 189 1.19 27.37 -47.64
C ALA A 189 1.15 27.04 -46.10
N PRO A 190 1.11 28.01 -45.17
CA PRO A 190 1.30 27.73 -43.74
C PRO A 190 0.00 27.16 -43.11
N GLU A 191 -0.01 25.87 -42.80
CA GLU A 191 -1.02 25.28 -41.93
C GLU A 191 -0.44 24.96 -40.54
N SER A 192 -1.23 25.30 -39.53
CA SER A 192 -0.81 25.48 -38.15
C SER A 192 -0.09 24.28 -37.55
N ASN A 193 1.03 24.55 -36.88
CA ASN A 193 1.91 23.65 -36.13
C ASN A 193 1.24 22.97 -34.90
N ASN A 194 -0.09 22.93 -34.85
CA ASN A 194 -0.88 22.35 -33.76
C ASN A 194 -0.99 20.83 -33.88
N ALA A 195 -0.81 20.26 -35.08
CA ALA A 195 -0.96 18.82 -35.32
C ALA A 195 0.16 17.99 -34.67
N ALA A 196 1.41 18.45 -34.74
CA ALA A 196 2.54 17.76 -34.10
C ALA A 196 2.43 17.81 -32.56
N LEU A 197 2.01 18.96 -32.02
CA LEU A 197 1.74 19.13 -30.60
C LEU A 197 0.56 18.27 -30.14
N ALA A 198 -0.51 18.19 -30.95
CA ALA A 198 -1.67 17.36 -30.68
C ALA A 198 -1.32 15.85 -30.69
N VAL A 199 -0.50 15.39 -31.63
CA VAL A 199 -0.04 13.99 -31.67
C VAL A 199 0.83 13.66 -30.45
N ALA A 200 1.72 14.56 -30.04
CA ALA A 200 2.54 14.38 -28.84
C ALA A 200 1.68 14.36 -27.56
N LEU A 201 0.70 15.27 -27.44
CA LEU A 201 -0.23 15.33 -26.31
C LEU A 201 -1.18 14.12 -26.28
N LEU A 202 -1.60 13.62 -27.43
CA LEU A 202 -2.47 12.45 -27.55
C LEU A 202 -1.72 11.15 -27.20
N ALA A 203 -0.46 11.03 -27.63
CA ALA A 203 0.42 9.94 -27.23
C ALA A 203 0.69 9.95 -25.71
N LEU A 204 0.93 11.13 -25.13
CA LEU A 204 1.09 11.29 -23.68
C LEU A 204 -0.21 10.95 -22.93
N GLY A 205 -1.37 11.38 -23.44
CA GLY A 205 -2.68 11.10 -22.85
C GLY A 205 -3.05 9.62 -22.87
N ILE A 206 -2.77 8.91 -23.97
CA ILE A 206 -2.98 7.45 -24.07
C ILE A 206 -2.04 6.70 -23.11
N ALA A 207 -0.80 7.15 -22.98
CA ALA A 207 0.16 6.53 -22.08
C ALA A 207 -0.20 6.75 -20.60
N VAL A 208 -0.71 7.94 -20.24
CA VAL A 208 -1.23 8.23 -18.89
C VAL A 208 -2.48 7.41 -18.58
N LEU A 209 -3.37 7.18 -19.55
CA LEU A 209 -4.55 6.31 -19.36
C LEU A 209 -4.16 4.84 -19.08
N GLY A 210 -3.07 4.36 -19.68
CA GLY A 210 -2.53 3.01 -19.46
C GLY A 210 -1.85 2.77 -18.10
N ILE A 211 -1.81 3.80 -17.24
CA ILE A 211 -1.34 3.71 -15.84
C ILE A 211 -2.50 3.35 -14.90
N PHE A 212 -3.75 3.66 -15.29
CA PHE A 212 -4.95 3.49 -14.44
C PHE A 212 -5.84 2.28 -14.83
N ILE A 213 -5.43 1.51 -15.85
CA ILE A 213 -6.03 0.23 -16.28
C ILE A 213 -5.03 -0.89 -16.00
#